data_AF-A0A954FY26-F1
#
_entry.id   AF-A0A954FY26-F1
#
_cell.length_a   1.000
_cell.length_b   1.000
_cell.length_c   1.000
_cell.angle_alpha   90.00
_cell.angle_beta   90.00
_cell.angle_gamma   90.00
#
_symmetry.space_group_name_H-M   'P 1'
#
loop_
_entity.id
_entity.type
_entity.pdbx_description
1 polymer ?
#
loop_
_entity_poly.entity_id
_entity_poly.type
_entity_poly.pdbx_seq_one_letter_code
_entity_poly.pdbx_strand_id
1 'polypeptide(L)'
;MTETCIATRSPLLPDRHPEPDFFVCDVFNAAPKGDMASMEHPIFSLSTKPDRHPRRYEHGDLFVEIKPSSDGLATVHDRDILIYCISQVMAARNTGRLVTPVLRFRGHDLLKATNRMTNGRGYEGLKAALERLAGTRISTNIITGGKEIFNNFGLID
;
A
#
# COMPACT_ATOMS: atom_id res chain seq x y z
N MET A 1 -32.59 38.68 -20.82
CA MET A 1 -31.35 39.21 -20.20
C MET A 1 -31.48 38.92 -18.71
N THR A 2 -30.70 38.08 -18.05
CA THR A 2 -29.48 37.31 -18.35
C THR A 2 -29.37 36.27 -17.23
N GLU A 3 -29.34 34.98 -17.56
CA GLU A 3 -29.10 33.89 -16.60
C GLU A 3 -27.63 33.89 -16.17
N THR A 4 -27.37 33.82 -14.86
CA THR A 4 -26.02 33.71 -14.32
C THR A 4 -25.66 32.24 -14.16
N CYS A 5 -24.84 31.72 -15.08
CA CYS A 5 -24.27 30.37 -14.98
C CYS A 5 -23.31 30.28 -13.79
N ILE A 6 -23.68 29.50 -12.77
CA ILE A 6 -22.77 29.10 -11.69
C ILE A 6 -21.79 28.08 -12.29
N ALA A 7 -20.53 28.49 -12.44
CA ALA A 7 -19.45 27.62 -12.87
C ALA A 7 -19.17 26.57 -11.79
N THR A 8 -19.63 25.34 -12.02
CA THR A 8 -19.30 24.16 -11.21
C THR A 8 -17.82 23.85 -11.39
N ARG A 9 -16.95 24.40 -10.54
CA ARG A 9 -15.55 23.99 -10.47
C ARG A 9 -15.48 22.57 -9.90
N SER A 10 -15.14 21.60 -10.76
CA SER A 10 -14.81 20.24 -10.34
C SER A 10 -13.63 20.30 -9.35
N PRO A 11 -13.72 19.72 -8.15
CA PRO A 11 -12.66 19.76 -7.14
C PRO A 11 -11.55 18.75 -7.40
N LEU A 12 -11.53 18.13 -8.58
CA LEU A 12 -10.62 17.04 -8.90
C LEU A 12 -9.35 17.56 -9.57
N LEU A 13 -8.22 16.95 -9.20
CA LEU A 13 -6.91 17.22 -9.79
C LEU A 13 -6.99 17.13 -11.32
N PRO A 14 -6.21 17.93 -12.06
CA PRO A 14 -6.22 17.90 -13.52
C PRO A 14 -5.98 16.47 -14.02
N ASP A 15 -6.72 16.08 -15.07
CA ASP A 15 -6.46 14.84 -15.78
C ASP A 15 -5.10 14.95 -16.50
N ARG A 16 -4.15 14.10 -16.10
CA ARG A 16 -2.74 14.15 -16.54
C ARG A 16 -2.40 13.04 -17.53
N HIS A 17 -3.36 12.16 -17.87
CA HIS A 17 -3.14 11.02 -18.77
C HIS A 17 -4.29 10.88 -19.78
N PRO A 18 -4.28 11.67 -20.87
CA PRO A 18 -5.31 11.63 -21.92
C PRO A 18 -5.28 10.35 -22.78
N GLU A 19 -4.24 9.53 -22.67
CA GLU A 19 -4.14 8.22 -23.34
C GLU A 19 -4.24 7.09 -22.30
N PRO A 20 -5.22 6.16 -22.45
CA PRO A 20 -5.28 4.97 -21.62
C PRO A 20 -4.18 4.00 -22.06
N ASP A 21 -3.01 4.11 -21.43
CA ASP A 21 -1.97 3.09 -21.53
C ASP A 21 -2.57 1.73 -21.13
N PHE A 22 -2.37 0.75 -22.00
CA PHE A 22 -2.91 -0.61 -21.92
C PHE A 22 -2.61 -1.22 -20.53
N PHE A 23 -3.63 -1.29 -19.68
CA PHE A 23 -3.63 -1.82 -18.31
C PHE A 23 -2.94 -0.98 -17.23
N VAL A 24 -3.44 0.24 -17.00
CA VAL A 24 -3.31 0.91 -15.69
C VAL A 24 -4.69 0.96 -15.05
N CYS A 25 -4.93 0.09 -14.06
CA CYS A 25 -6.12 0.21 -13.22
C CYS A 25 -5.98 1.50 -12.41
N ASP A 26 -6.97 2.37 -12.48
CA ASP A 26 -6.96 3.71 -11.89
C ASP A 26 -6.75 3.63 -10.36
N VAL A 27 -5.50 3.82 -9.94
CA VAL A 27 -4.99 3.58 -8.57
C VAL A 27 -5.71 4.47 -7.55
N PHE A 28 -6.32 5.58 -7.98
CA PHE A 28 -7.07 6.49 -7.12
C PHE A 28 -8.48 6.00 -6.77
N ASN A 29 -9.06 5.06 -7.54
CA ASN A 29 -10.37 4.49 -7.25
C ASN A 29 -10.30 3.22 -6.40
N ALA A 30 -9.09 2.67 -6.24
CA ALA A 30 -8.76 1.57 -5.34
C ALA A 30 -8.12 2.07 -4.04
N ALA A 31 -8.68 3.12 -3.43
CA ALA A 31 -8.47 3.30 -1.99
C ALA A 31 -8.95 1.99 -1.33
N PRO A 32 -8.15 1.32 -0.48
CA PRO A 32 -8.63 0.19 0.29
C PRO A 32 -9.79 0.68 1.17
N LYS A 33 -11.02 0.55 0.66
CA LYS A 33 -12.23 0.88 1.42
C LYS A 33 -12.31 -0.15 2.53
N GLY A 34 -11.86 0.26 3.72
CA GLY A 34 -12.18 -0.42 4.96
C GLY A 34 -11.05 -1.21 5.61
N ASP A 35 -9.93 -0.56 5.93
CA ASP A 35 -9.09 -1.06 7.03
C ASP A 35 -9.20 -0.11 8.23
N MET A 36 -10.40 -0.07 8.84
CA MET A 36 -10.64 0.68 10.08
C MET A 36 -9.75 0.18 11.22
N ALA A 37 -9.38 -1.10 11.24
CA ALA A 37 -8.52 -1.68 12.27
C ALA A 37 -7.07 -1.15 12.18
N SER A 38 -6.53 -0.98 10.97
CA SER A 38 -5.21 -0.38 10.74
C SER A 38 -5.19 1.14 10.96
N MET A 39 -6.35 1.80 10.97
CA MET A 39 -6.48 3.22 11.39
C MET A 39 -6.45 3.39 12.92
N GLU A 40 -6.81 2.36 13.68
CA GLU A 40 -6.65 2.33 15.14
C GLU A 40 -5.22 1.93 15.55
N HIS A 41 -4.57 1.07 14.74
CA HIS A 41 -3.24 0.53 15.01
C HIS A 41 -2.31 0.67 13.79
N PRO A 42 -1.62 1.83 13.62
CA PRO A 42 -0.85 2.10 12.42
C PRO A 42 0.36 1.18 12.27
N ILE A 43 0.28 0.27 11.29
CA ILE A 43 1.35 -0.65 10.88
C ILE A 43 2.53 0.12 10.27
N PHE A 44 2.23 1.18 9.52
CA PHE A 44 3.23 1.98 8.84
C PHE A 44 3.78 3.10 9.73
N SER A 45 5.06 3.41 9.58
CA SER A 45 5.66 4.59 10.18
C SER A 45 5.37 5.86 9.37
N LEU A 46 5.13 6.96 10.09
CA LEU A 46 5.03 8.32 9.54
C LEU A 46 6.40 9.02 9.51
N SER A 47 7.44 8.41 10.09
CA SER A 47 8.77 8.99 10.17
C SER A 47 9.45 8.98 8.80
N THR A 48 10.15 10.07 8.49
CA THR A 48 11.06 10.16 7.34
C THR A 48 12.45 9.57 7.64
N LYS A 49 12.72 9.25 8.91
CA LYS A 49 13.91 8.51 9.37
C LYS A 49 13.55 7.05 9.68
N PRO A 50 14.50 6.10 9.59
CA PRO A 50 14.25 4.70 9.95
C PRO A 50 13.65 4.58 11.36
N ASP A 51 12.42 4.10 11.43
CA ASP A 51 11.71 3.88 12.70
C ASP A 51 11.99 2.47 13.20
N ARG A 52 12.81 2.37 14.24
CA ARG A 52 13.24 1.09 14.84
C ARG A 52 12.52 0.79 16.16
N HIS A 53 11.45 1.52 16.48
CA HIS A 53 10.67 1.28 17.67
C HIS A 53 9.62 0.21 17.40
N PRO A 54 9.65 -0.93 18.10
CA PRO A 54 8.54 -1.88 18.05
C PRO A 54 7.28 -1.21 18.63
N ARG A 55 6.12 -1.53 18.06
CA ARG A 55 4.82 -1.01 18.49
C ARG A 55 3.97 -2.18 18.94
N ARG A 56 3.32 -2.05 20.09
CA ARG A 56 2.37 -3.04 20.58
C ARG A 56 1.08 -2.33 20.96
N TYR A 57 -0.01 -2.82 20.43
CA TYR A 57 -1.35 -2.35 20.67
C TYR A 57 -2.13 -3.46 21.36
N GLU A 58 -2.90 -3.11 22.38
CA GLU A 58 -3.66 -4.07 23.18
C GLU A 58 -5.10 -3.59 23.32
N HIS A 59 -6.04 -4.52 23.22
CA HIS A 59 -7.46 -4.29 23.46
C HIS A 59 -8.05 -5.51 24.18
N GLY A 60 -8.20 -5.41 25.50
CA GLY A 60 -8.57 -6.55 26.34
C GLY A 60 -7.50 -7.64 26.25
N ASP A 61 -7.89 -8.85 25.87
CA ASP A 61 -6.99 -10.00 25.71
C ASP A 61 -6.35 -10.06 24.31
N LEU A 62 -6.68 -9.14 23.40
CA LEU A 62 -6.15 -9.08 22.04
C LEU A 62 -4.95 -8.15 21.96
N PHE A 63 -3.95 -8.52 21.15
CA PHE A 63 -2.81 -7.67 20.85
C PHE A 63 -2.41 -7.70 19.37
N VAL A 64 -1.78 -6.62 18.93
CA VAL A 64 -1.06 -6.51 17.67
C VAL A 64 0.30 -5.89 17.95
N GLU A 65 1.36 -6.62 17.64
CA GLU A 65 2.74 -6.19 17.77
C GLU A 65 3.39 -6.07 16.39
N ILE A 66 3.95 -4.90 16.08
CA ILE A 66 4.68 -4.63 14.85
C ILE A 66 6.16 -4.43 15.19
N LYS A 67 7.02 -5.25 14.58
CA LYS A 67 8.47 -5.24 14.77
C LYS A 67 9.18 -4.74 13.52
N PRO A 68 10.12 -3.78 13.65
CA PRO A 68 10.98 -3.33 12.57
C PRO A 68 12.12 -4.31 12.28
N SER A 69 12.72 -4.16 11.10
CA SER A 69 14.03 -4.73 10.78
C SER A 69 15.17 -3.74 11.06
N SER A 70 16.40 -4.11 10.67
CA SER A 70 17.55 -3.20 10.61
C SER A 70 17.27 -1.92 9.82
N ASP A 71 16.42 -1.99 8.81
CA ASP A 71 16.07 -0.89 7.91
C ASP A 71 14.89 -0.05 8.42
N GLY A 72 14.31 -0.44 9.56
CA GLY A 72 13.15 0.19 10.18
C GLY A 72 11.82 -0.35 9.67
N LEU A 73 10.72 0.18 10.22
CA LEU A 73 9.36 -0.11 9.78
C LEU A 73 9.12 0.41 8.36
N ALA A 74 8.29 -0.30 7.61
CA ALA A 74 7.69 0.21 6.39
C ALA A 74 6.98 1.54 6.68
N THR A 75 7.18 2.51 5.80
CA THR A 75 6.61 3.85 5.92
C THR A 75 5.29 3.95 5.17
N VAL A 76 4.51 4.99 5.45
CA VAL A 76 3.28 5.28 4.69
C VAL A 76 3.52 5.47 3.19
N HIS A 77 4.73 5.89 2.78
CA HIS A 77 5.10 5.99 1.38
C HIS A 77 5.31 4.62 0.73
N ASP A 78 5.72 3.62 1.51
CA ASP A 78 5.94 2.25 1.01
C ASP A 78 4.61 1.54 0.73
N ARG A 79 3.51 2.00 1.35
CA ARG A 79 2.15 1.48 1.13
C ARG A 79 1.71 1.51 -0.34
N ASP A 80 2.15 2.50 -1.12
CA ASP A 80 1.78 2.64 -2.53
C ASP A 80 2.20 1.43 -3.37
N ILE A 81 3.28 0.74 -2.96
CA ILE A 81 3.73 -0.51 -3.59
C ILE A 81 2.69 -1.62 -3.40
N LEU A 82 2.15 -1.75 -2.18
CA LEU A 82 1.13 -2.76 -1.89
C LEU A 82 -0.17 -2.45 -2.65
N ILE A 83 -0.56 -1.18 -2.74
CA ILE A 83 -1.74 -0.76 -3.51
C ILE A 83 -1.57 -1.12 -4.99
N TYR A 84 -0.39 -0.86 -5.56
CA TYR A 84 -0.05 -1.29 -6.91
C TYR A 84 -0.17 -2.81 -7.07
N CYS A 85 0.43 -3.60 -6.16
CA CYS A 85 0.35 -5.06 -6.21
C CYS A 85 -1.09 -5.59 -6.14
N ILE A 86 -1.91 -5.05 -5.24
CA ILE A 86 -3.34 -5.39 -5.12
C ILE A 86 -4.07 -5.06 -6.42
N SER A 87 -3.79 -3.91 -7.02
CA SER A 87 -4.38 -3.50 -8.30
C SER A 87 -4.06 -4.49 -9.42
N GLN A 88 -2.82 -4.98 -9.50
CA GLN A 88 -2.44 -6.00 -10.47
C GLN A 88 -3.16 -7.34 -10.23
N VAL A 89 -3.30 -7.75 -8.97
CA VAL A 89 -4.04 -8.97 -8.59
C VAL A 89 -5.52 -8.85 -8.98
N MET A 90 -6.14 -7.70 -8.71
CA MET A 90 -7.55 -7.46 -9.06
C MET A 90 -7.76 -7.43 -10.57
N ALA A 91 -6.86 -6.80 -11.33
CA ALA A 91 -6.90 -6.81 -12.79
C ALA A 91 -6.77 -8.24 -13.36
N ALA A 92 -5.87 -9.06 -12.81
CA ALA A 92 -5.73 -10.47 -13.19
C ALA A 92 -7.01 -11.25 -12.89
N ARG A 93 -7.60 -11.06 -11.70
CA ARG A 93 -8.86 -11.71 -11.30
C ARG A 93 -10.03 -11.30 -12.21
N ASN A 94 -10.15 -10.01 -12.52
CA ASN A 94 -11.22 -9.47 -13.38
C ASN A 94 -11.13 -9.99 -14.82
N THR A 95 -9.93 -10.36 -15.27
CA THR A 95 -9.70 -10.97 -16.59
C THR A 95 -9.75 -12.51 -16.56
N GLY A 96 -10.18 -13.10 -15.44
CA GLY A 96 -10.29 -14.55 -15.28
C GLY A 96 -8.96 -15.30 -15.21
N ARG A 97 -7.84 -14.58 -15.00
CA ARG A 97 -6.52 -15.21 -14.84
C ARG A 97 -6.40 -15.81 -13.44
N LEU A 98 -5.65 -16.90 -13.33
CA LEU A 98 -5.28 -17.48 -12.05
C LEU A 98 -4.36 -16.52 -11.29
N VAL A 99 -4.73 -16.21 -10.05
CA VAL A 99 -3.92 -15.40 -9.14
C VAL A 99 -3.04 -16.35 -8.32
N THR A 100 -1.74 -16.04 -8.24
CA THR A 100 -0.78 -16.75 -7.39
C THR A 100 -0.25 -15.80 -6.32
N PRO A 101 0.30 -16.29 -5.20
CA PRO A 101 0.92 -15.42 -4.18
C PRO A 101 2.19 -14.70 -4.69
N VAL A 102 2.72 -15.08 -5.86
CA VAL A 102 3.89 -14.46 -6.47
C VAL A 102 3.46 -13.46 -7.54
N LEU A 103 3.87 -12.20 -7.38
CA LEU A 103 3.64 -11.14 -8.36
C LEU A 103 4.94 -10.76 -9.06
N ARG A 104 4.93 -10.70 -10.40
CA ARG A 104 6.06 -10.23 -11.21
C ARG A 104 5.64 -9.01 -12.01
N PHE A 105 6.38 -7.92 -11.88
CA PHE A 105 6.15 -6.67 -12.60
C PHE A 105 7.50 -6.00 -12.92
N ARG A 106 7.49 -5.01 -13.81
CA ARG A 106 8.67 -4.18 -14.10
C ARG A 106 8.72 -3.05 -13.09
N GLY A 107 9.88 -2.84 -12.46
CA GLY A 107 10.07 -1.74 -11.50
C GLY A 107 9.77 -0.37 -12.11
N HIS A 108 10.11 -0.17 -13.39
CA HIS A 108 9.77 1.05 -14.14
C HIS A 108 8.26 1.36 -14.12
N ASP A 109 7.42 0.35 -14.36
CA ASP A 109 5.96 0.51 -14.46
C ASP A 109 5.36 0.82 -13.08
N LEU A 110 5.88 0.19 -12.04
CA LEU A 110 5.53 0.53 -10.65
C LEU A 110 5.93 1.97 -10.32
N LEU A 111 7.16 2.39 -10.64
CA LEU A 111 7.63 3.75 -10.38
C LEU A 111 6.75 4.79 -11.10
N LYS A 112 6.40 4.54 -12.36
CA LYS A 112 5.47 5.39 -13.13
C LYS A 112 4.08 5.43 -12.46
N ALA A 113 3.51 4.27 -12.13
CA ALA A 113 2.17 4.16 -11.55
C ALA A 113 2.06 4.78 -10.15
N THR A 114 3.13 4.72 -9.36
CA THR A 114 3.21 5.31 -8.00
C THR A 114 3.73 6.74 -8.01
N ASN A 115 3.86 7.38 -9.18
CA ASN A 115 4.36 8.74 -9.36
C ASN A 115 5.72 9.01 -8.68
N ARG A 116 6.62 8.00 -8.75
CA ARG A 116 8.00 8.08 -8.26
C ARG A 116 8.94 8.43 -9.41
N MET A 117 10.13 8.94 -9.08
CA MET A 117 11.17 9.20 -10.09
C MET A 117 11.58 7.90 -10.78
N THR A 118 11.72 7.92 -12.11
CA THR A 118 12.17 6.77 -12.92
C THR A 118 13.67 6.84 -13.24
N ASN A 119 14.47 7.27 -12.26
CA ASN A 119 15.93 7.38 -12.35
C ASN A 119 16.62 6.52 -11.27
N GLY A 120 17.95 6.51 -11.24
CA GLY A 120 18.73 5.70 -10.29
C GLY A 120 18.28 5.85 -8.82
N ARG A 121 18.08 7.10 -8.36
CA ARG A 121 17.59 7.39 -7.01
C ARG A 121 16.19 6.78 -6.75
N GLY A 122 15.32 6.81 -7.76
CA GLY A 122 14.00 6.17 -7.68
C GLY A 122 14.08 4.65 -7.48
N TYR A 123 14.97 3.99 -8.21
CA TYR A 123 15.21 2.56 -8.05
C TYR A 123 15.86 2.19 -6.69
N GLU A 124 16.81 3.00 -6.21
CA GLU A 124 17.38 2.86 -4.87
C GLU A 124 16.29 2.98 -3.79
N GLY A 125 15.41 3.98 -3.93
CA GLY A 125 14.27 4.18 -3.03
C GLY A 125 13.26 3.03 -3.09
N LEU A 126 13.01 2.47 -4.27
CA LEU A 126 12.16 1.29 -4.43
C LEU A 126 12.78 0.06 -3.75
N LYS A 127 14.08 -0.18 -3.95
CA LYS A 127 14.79 -1.26 -3.26
C LYS A 127 14.68 -1.11 -1.75
N ALA A 128 14.99 0.07 -1.21
CA ALA A 128 14.89 0.33 0.22
C ALA A 128 13.46 0.18 0.77
N ALA A 129 12.44 0.53 -0.02
CA ALA A 129 11.04 0.31 0.34
C ALA A 129 10.68 -1.18 0.41
N LEU A 130 11.14 -1.98 -0.56
CA LEU A 130 10.93 -3.43 -0.56
C LEU A 130 11.62 -4.10 0.64
N GLU A 131 12.84 -3.70 0.99
CA GLU A 131 13.54 -4.21 2.19
C GLU A 131 12.77 -3.91 3.49
N ARG A 132 12.24 -2.69 3.64
CA ARG A 132 11.41 -2.34 4.81
C ARG A 132 10.08 -3.10 4.85
N LEU A 133 9.44 -3.29 3.70
CA LEU A 133 8.20 -4.06 3.58
C LEU A 133 8.43 -5.54 3.97
N ALA A 134 9.49 -6.17 3.45
CA ALA A 134 9.86 -7.54 3.79
C ALA A 134 10.30 -7.69 5.27
N GLY A 135 10.95 -6.66 5.80
CA GLY A 135 11.47 -6.63 7.17
C GLY A 135 10.44 -6.34 8.26
N THR A 136 9.31 -5.72 7.92
CA THR A 136 8.26 -5.39 8.90
C THR A 136 7.47 -6.64 9.26
N ARG A 137 7.52 -7.03 10.54
CA ARG A 137 6.88 -8.25 11.05
C ARG A 137 5.70 -7.92 11.95
N ILE A 138 4.57 -8.60 11.75
CA ILE A 138 3.36 -8.42 12.53
C ILE A 138 3.10 -9.71 13.31
N SER A 139 2.93 -9.59 14.63
CA SER A 139 2.54 -10.67 15.54
C SER A 139 1.22 -10.29 16.21
N THR A 140 0.23 -11.17 16.17
CA THR A 140 -1.09 -10.91 16.77
C THR A 140 -1.72 -12.20 17.25
N ASN A 141 -2.67 -12.12 18.17
CA ASN A 141 -3.57 -13.21 18.55
C ASN A 141 -5.03 -12.94 18.12
N ILE A 142 -5.26 -11.98 17.21
CA ILE A 142 -6.60 -11.70 16.70
C ILE A 142 -7.15 -12.92 15.93
N ILE A 143 -8.37 -13.30 16.28
CA ILE A 143 -9.09 -14.41 15.66
C ILE A 143 -9.59 -13.97 14.28
N THR A 144 -9.04 -14.55 13.22
CA THR A 144 -9.50 -14.31 11.84
C THR A 144 -10.10 -15.60 11.28
N GLY A 145 -11.37 -15.58 10.89
CA GLY A 145 -12.07 -16.77 10.37
C GLY A 145 -12.29 -17.90 11.40
N GLY A 146 -12.42 -17.55 12.69
CA GLY A 146 -12.76 -18.50 13.76
C GLY A 146 -11.59 -19.29 14.36
N LYS A 147 -10.34 -18.95 14.01
CA LYS A 147 -9.14 -19.51 14.64
C LYS A 147 -8.30 -18.41 15.27
N GLU A 148 -7.85 -18.63 16.51
CA GLU A 148 -6.80 -17.83 17.12
C GLU A 148 -5.49 -18.19 16.43
N ILE A 149 -4.91 -17.24 15.70
CA ILE A 149 -3.66 -17.47 14.98
C ILE A 149 -2.61 -16.58 15.63
N PHE A 150 -1.77 -17.17 16.49
CA PHE A 150 -0.48 -16.57 16.85
C PHE A 150 0.42 -16.65 15.62
N ASN A 151 0.31 -15.67 14.72
CA ASN A 151 1.05 -15.66 13.47
C ASN A 151 2.07 -14.53 13.47
N ASN A 152 3.32 -14.84 13.13
CA ASN A 152 4.33 -13.85 12.80
C ASN A 152 4.50 -13.82 11.28
N PHE A 153 3.94 -12.80 10.62
CA PHE A 153 3.99 -12.66 9.17
C PHE A 153 4.54 -11.29 8.74
N GLY A 154 5.16 -11.27 7.56
CA GLY A 154 5.64 -10.03 6.91
C GLY A 154 4.57 -9.40 6.01
N LEU A 155 4.83 -8.18 5.53
CA LEU A 155 3.96 -7.53 4.53
C LEU A 155 4.15 -8.13 3.12
N ILE A 156 5.37 -8.58 2.82
CA ILE A 156 5.77 -9.31 1.61
C ILE A 156 6.82 -10.36 2.01
N ASP A 157 7.05 -11.36 1.16
CA ASP A 157 8.01 -12.47 1.33
C ASP A 157 8.85 -12.68 0.06
#